data_AF-A0A8E2DW60-F1
#
_entry.id   AF-A0A8E2DW60-F1
#
_cell.length_a   1.000
_cell.length_b   1.000
_cell.length_c   1.000
_cell.angle_alpha   90.00
_cell.angle_beta   90.00
_cell.angle_gamma   90.00
#
_symmetry.space_group_name_H-M   'P 1'
#
loop_
_entity.id
_entity.type
_entity.pdbx_description
1 polymer ?
#
loop_
_entity_poly.entity_id
_entity_poly.type
_entity_poly.pdbx_seq_one_letter_code
_entity_poly.pdbx_strand_id
1 'polypeptide(L)'
;IVLVAFPPYLTHKLQPLDIGCFGPLEHYYGVEVDNFYRYSYVGVNKEYFIKLYLVARVKAFTRKTICSAWKAIGLLPYNFTAVLKTL
;
A
#
# COMPACT_ATOMS: atom_id res chain seq x y z
N ILE A 1 4.50 -17.89 -14.78
CA ILE A 1 3.74 -16.73 -14.26
C ILE A 1 2.26 -17.11 -14.31
N VAL A 2 1.51 -16.95 -13.21
CA VAL A 2 0.06 -17.18 -13.17
C VAL A 2 -0.63 -15.84 -13.16
N LEU A 3 -1.58 -15.63 -14.07
CA LEU A 3 -2.39 -14.41 -14.13
C LEU A 3 -3.68 -14.63 -13.35
N VAL A 4 -3.97 -13.73 -12.41
CA VAL A 4 -5.24 -13.70 -11.68
C VAL A 4 -6.04 -12.52 -12.21
N ALA A 5 -7.18 -12.81 -12.84
CA ALA A 5 -8.11 -11.79 -13.31
C ALA A 5 -9.18 -11.53 -12.25
N PHE A 6 -9.41 -10.25 -11.93
CA PHE A 6 -10.50 -9.86 -11.03
C PHE A 6 -11.79 -9.63 -11.83
N PRO A 7 -12.97 -9.90 -11.24
CA PRO A 7 -14.22 -9.47 -11.83
C PRO A 7 -14.26 -7.95 -11.98
N PRO A 8 -15.03 -7.43 -12.95
CA PRO A 8 -15.15 -6.00 -13.16
C PRO A 8 -15.63 -5.28 -11.89
N TYR A 9 -15.16 -4.04 -11.70
CA TYR A 9 -15.48 -3.18 -10.56
C TYR A 9 -15.00 -3.68 -9.18
N LEU A 10 -14.27 -4.80 -9.09
CA LEU A 10 -13.78 -5.35 -7.82
C LEU A 10 -12.29 -5.16 -7.57
N THR A 11 -11.54 -4.48 -8.45
CA THR A 11 -10.10 -4.26 -8.28
C THR A 11 -9.78 -3.63 -6.92
N HIS A 12 -10.49 -2.56 -6.55
CA HIS A 12 -10.33 -1.88 -5.25
C HIS A 12 -10.69 -2.76 -4.02
N LYS A 13 -11.33 -3.92 -4.22
CA LYS A 13 -11.73 -4.88 -3.18
C LYS A 13 -10.88 -6.15 -3.15
N LEU A 14 -10.27 -6.50 -4.27
CA LEU A 14 -9.53 -7.76 -4.44
C LEU A 14 -8.03 -7.55 -4.66
N GLN A 15 -7.59 -6.32 -4.93
CA GLN A 15 -6.18 -5.99 -5.07
C GLN A 15 -5.55 -5.79 -3.68
N PRO A 16 -4.62 -6.67 -3.25
CA PRO A 16 -4.04 -6.57 -1.91
C PRO A 16 -3.25 -5.26 -1.72
N LEU A 17 -2.69 -4.72 -2.80
CA LEU A 17 -1.97 -3.45 -2.75
C LEU A 17 -2.87 -2.29 -2.31
N ASP A 18 -4.06 -2.20 -2.88
CA ASP A 18 -4.99 -1.09 -2.64
C ASP A 18 -5.57 -1.15 -1.22
N ILE A 19 -5.81 -2.36 -0.71
CA ILE A 19 -6.43 -2.56 0.61
C ILE A 19 -5.45 -2.41 1.76
N GLY A 20 -4.22 -2.92 1.61
CA GLY A 20 -3.32 -3.06 2.75
C GLY A 20 -1.98 -2.34 2.64
N CYS A 21 -1.48 -2.10 1.43
CA CYS A 21 -0.11 -1.59 1.26
C CYS A 21 -0.07 -0.10 0.93
N PHE A 22 -1.00 0.40 0.12
CA PHE A 22 -0.98 1.79 -0.34
C PHE A 22 -1.38 2.80 0.72
N GLY A 23 -2.32 2.48 1.61
CA GLY A 23 -2.65 3.34 2.76
C GLY A 23 -1.43 3.60 3.67
N PRO A 24 -0.73 2.56 4.16
CA PRO A 24 0.51 2.74 4.93
C PRO A 24 1.62 3.45 4.15
N LEU A 25 1.75 3.18 2.84
CA LEU A 25 2.72 3.86 1.99
C LEU A 25 2.46 5.36 1.92
N GLU A 26 1.21 5.77 1.67
CA GLU A 26 0.80 7.17 1.64
C GLU A 26 1.08 7.85 2.98
N HIS A 27 0.72 7.18 4.09
CA HIS A 27 0.98 7.69 5.43
C HIS A 27 2.47 7.91 5.70
N TYR A 28 3.32 6.89 5.49
CA TYR A 28 4.75 7.02 5.74
C TYR A 28 5.40 8.01 4.77
N TYR A 29 4.95 8.07 3.52
CA TYR A 29 5.44 9.07 2.58
C TYR A 29 5.11 10.49 3.04
N GLY A 30 3.87 10.74 3.52
CA GLY A 30 3.49 12.01 4.13
C GLY A 30 4.40 12.40 5.30
N VAL A 31 4.72 11.44 6.18
CA VAL A 31 5.68 11.66 7.28
C VAL A 31 7.08 12.04 6.77
N GLU A 32 7.59 11.35 5.74
CA GLU A 32 8.90 11.68 5.16
C GLU A 32 8.89 13.06 4.49
N VAL A 33 7.80 13.44 3.83
CA VAL A 33 7.62 14.76 3.22
C VAL A 33 7.55 15.86 4.29
N ASP A 34 6.79 15.66 5.35
CA ASP A 34 6.69 16.62 6.46
C ASP A 34 8.05 16.83 7.13
N ASN A 35 8.80 15.74 7.36
CA ASN A 35 10.15 15.82 7.89
C ASN A 35 11.09 16.55 6.93
N PHE A 36 11.01 16.26 5.64
CA PHE A 36 11.82 16.95 4.63
C PHE A 36 11.56 18.46 4.66
N TYR A 37 10.29 18.89 4.67
CA TYR A 37 9.94 20.32 4.74
C TYR A 37 10.38 21.02 6.03
N ARG A 38 10.47 20.31 7.16
CA ARG A 38 10.96 20.89 8.42
C ARG A 38 12.43 21.28 8.37
N TYR A 39 13.23 20.58 7.56
CA TYR A 39 14.68 20.75 7.48
C TYR A 39 15.16 21.28 6.12
N SER A 40 14.24 21.52 5.19
CA SER A 40 14.52 21.95 3.82
C SER A 40 13.72 23.19 3.47
N TYR A 41 14.35 24.12 2.76
CA TYR A 41 13.67 25.30 2.19
C TYR A 41 13.23 25.08 0.74
N VAL A 42 13.42 23.87 0.19
CA VAL A 42 13.04 23.51 -1.19
C VAL A 42 11.91 22.48 -1.20
N GLY A 43 11.06 22.56 -2.22
CA GLY A 43 10.00 21.59 -2.45
C GLY A 43 10.52 20.22 -2.90
N VAL A 44 9.65 19.21 -2.82
CA VAL A 44 9.98 17.85 -3.26
C VAL A 44 10.02 17.80 -4.79
N ASN A 45 11.23 17.67 -5.34
CA ASN A 45 11.45 17.41 -6.76
C ASN A 45 11.46 15.90 -7.07
N LYS A 46 11.68 15.50 -8.33
CA LYS A 46 11.70 14.09 -8.74
C LYS A 46 12.74 13.24 -8.00
N GLU A 47 13.92 13.80 -7.70
CA GLU A 47 14.96 13.06 -6.99
C GLU A 47 14.60 12.83 -5.53
N TYR A 48 14.12 13.87 -4.86
CA TYR A 48 13.66 13.77 -3.48
C TYR A 48 12.43 12.86 -3.37
N PHE A 49 11.50 12.92 -4.33
CA PHE A 49 10.37 12.00 -4.39
C PHE A 49 10.84 10.54 -4.31
N ILE A 50 11.79 10.13 -5.14
CA ILE A 50 12.29 8.74 -5.16
C ILE A 50 12.95 8.40 -3.82
N LYS A 51 13.76 9.30 -3.25
CA LYS A 51 14.44 9.07 -1.97
C LYS A 51 13.44 8.88 -0.83
N LEU A 52 12.47 9.78 -0.67
CA LEU A 52 11.44 9.71 0.37
C LEU A 52 10.53 8.48 0.16
N TYR A 53 10.17 8.19 -1.10
CA TYR A 53 9.41 7.00 -1.46
C TYR A 53 10.11 5.70 -1.05
N LEU A 54 11.42 5.57 -1.30
CA LEU A 54 12.16 4.35 -0.93
C LEU A 54 12.14 4.10 0.58
N VAL A 55 12.28 5.16 1.39
CA VAL A 55 12.19 5.07 2.85
C VAL A 55 10.78 4.66 3.29
N ALA A 56 9.75 5.35 2.77
CA ALA A 56 8.35 5.04 3.06
C ALA A 56 7.98 3.61 2.62
N ARG A 57 8.49 3.14 1.48
CA ARG A 57 8.25 1.80 0.94
C ARG A 57 8.77 0.72 1.87
N VAL A 58 9.98 0.87 2.43
CA VAL A 58 10.52 -0.12 3.38
C VAL A 58 9.67 -0.20 4.64
N LYS A 59 9.12 0.93 5.11
CA LYS A 59 8.23 0.99 6.28
C LYS A 59 6.83 0.41 5.99
N ALA A 60 6.30 0.67 4.80
CA ALA A 60 4.96 0.22 4.41
C ALA A 60 4.91 -1.27 4.05
N PHE A 61 5.83 -1.74 3.20
CA PHE A 61 5.83 -3.08 2.63
C PHE A 61 6.54 -4.11 3.52
N THR A 62 6.13 -4.19 4.78
CA THR A 62 6.61 -5.24 5.68
C THR A 62 5.92 -6.56 5.39
N ARG A 63 6.54 -7.69 5.78
CA ARG A 63 5.90 -9.01 5.73
C ARG A 63 4.54 -9.01 6.44
N LYS A 64 4.43 -8.30 7.56
CA LYS A 64 3.18 -8.17 8.32
C LYS A 64 2.09 -7.46 7.50
N THR A 65 2.41 -6.32 6.90
CA THR A 65 1.47 -5.56 6.06
C THR A 65 1.01 -6.38 4.87
N ILE A 66 1.95 -7.02 4.17
CA ILE A 66 1.66 -7.86 2.99
C ILE A 66 0.76 -9.03 3.38
N CYS A 67 1.13 -9.80 4.41
CA CYS A 67 0.31 -10.93 4.87
C CYS A 67 -1.08 -10.48 5.35
N SER A 68 -1.19 -9.32 6.01
CA SER A 68 -2.47 -8.75 6.43
C SER A 68 -3.34 -8.37 5.23
N ALA A 69 -2.75 -7.77 4.19
CA ALA A 69 -3.44 -7.40 2.96
C ALA A 69 -4.05 -8.63 2.26
N TRP A 70 -3.25 -9.70 2.12
CA TRP A 70 -3.69 -10.97 1.53
C TRP A 70 -4.81 -11.65 2.32
N LYS A 71 -4.75 -11.56 3.66
CA LYS A 71 -5.81 -12.05 4.55
C LYS A 71 -7.09 -11.23 4.39
N ALA A 72 -6.98 -9.90 4.29
CA ALA A 72 -8.11 -9.00 4.19
C ALA A 72 -8.93 -9.26 2.91
N ILE A 73 -8.25 -9.52 1.79
CA ILE A 73 -8.91 -9.88 0.52
C ILE A 73 -9.38 -11.34 0.45
N GLY A 74 -9.17 -12.13 1.52
CA GLY A 74 -9.65 -13.50 1.58
C GLY A 74 -9.09 -14.45 0.51
N LEU A 75 -8.00 -14.10 -0.18
CA LEU A 75 -7.35 -15.00 -1.14
C LEU A 75 -6.31 -15.89 -0.47
N LEU A 76 -5.63 -15.39 0.56
CA LEU A 76 -4.62 -16.16 1.29
C LEU A 76 -4.62 -15.81 2.79
N PRO A 77 -5.13 -16.71 3.66
CA PRO A 77 -5.79 -17.98 3.32
C PRO A 77 -7.13 -17.73 2.63
N TYR A 78 -7.59 -18.71 1.86
CA TYR A 78 -8.86 -18.61 1.12
C TYR A 78 -10.04 -18.50 2.08
N ASN A 79 -10.66 -17.32 2.15
CA ASN A 79 -11.82 -16.99 2.99
C ASN A 79 -12.63 -15.86 2.35
N PHE A 80 -13.60 -16.22 1.52
CA PHE A 80 -14.41 -15.26 0.79
C PHE A 80 -15.35 -14.43 1.70
N THR A 81 -15.66 -14.90 2.90
CA THR A 81 -16.48 -14.17 3.87
C THR A 81 -15.81 -12.88 4.33
N ALA A 82 -14.48 -12.81 4.32
CA ALA A 82 -13.74 -11.59 4.64
C ALA A 82 -14.03 -10.47 3.62
N VAL A 83 -14.13 -10.82 2.34
CA VAL A 83 -14.45 -9.88 1.25
C VAL A 83 -15.92 -9.50 1.27
N LEU A 84 -16.83 -10.47 1.46
CA LEU A 84 -18.27 -10.22 1.49
C LEU A 84 -18.68 -9.21 2.57
N LYS A 85 -17.98 -9.15 3.70
CA LYS A 85 -18.21 -8.14 4.76
C LYS A 85 -17.86 -6.71 4.34
N THR A 86 -17.13 -6.55 3.24
CA THR A 86 -16.69 -5.24 2.72
C THR A 86 -17.51 -4.76 1.54
N LEU A 87 -18.44 -5.58 1.03
CA LEU A 87 -19.47 -5.18 0.07
C LEU A 87 -20.60 -4.44 0.80
#